data_AF-F8DCP8-F1
#
_entry.id   AF-F8DCP8-F1
#
_cell.length_a   1.000
_cell.length_b   1.000
_cell.length_c   1.000
_cell.angle_alpha   90.00
_cell.angle_beta   90.00
_cell.angle_gamma   90.00
#
_symmetry.space_group_name_H-M   'P 1'
#
loop_
_entity.id
_entity.type
_entity.pdbx_description
1 polymer ?
#
loop_
_entity_poly.entity_id
_entity_poly.type
_entity_poly.pdbx_seq_one_letter_code
_entity_poly.pdbx_strand_id
1 'polypeptide(L)'
;MQFLTRLWKRHVRGEPDGYRAYVSLPTEDRSFGEIHDCIERLEYAFEGRLDVYARTRGVAAVSDPVSAAQFDGDAFESALERLESCYDETHSVARLEKWRRFDGRLVKSYVVVPVKPLFPRNRTDDAPRVRATAE
;
A
#
# COMPACT_ATOMS: atom_id res chain seq x y z
N MET A 1 15.20 -28.47 -12.44
CA MET A 1 15.55 -27.12 -12.95
C MET A 1 14.77 -25.96 -12.32
N GLN A 2 13.51 -26.13 -11.85
CA GLN A 2 12.70 -25.03 -11.27
C GLN A 2 13.28 -24.34 -10.01
N PHE A 3 14.06 -25.05 -9.19
CA PHE A 3 14.66 -24.49 -7.97
C PHE A 3 15.76 -23.47 -8.27
N LEU A 4 16.56 -23.68 -9.31
CA LEU A 4 17.62 -22.77 -9.73
C LEU A 4 17.06 -21.49 -10.34
N THR A 5 15.99 -21.58 -11.15
CA THR A 5 15.28 -20.42 -11.69
C THR A 5 14.60 -19.59 -10.60
N ARG A 6 14.00 -20.23 -9.58
CA ARG A 6 13.46 -19.54 -8.39
C ARG A 6 14.54 -18.81 -7.59
N LEU A 7 15.68 -19.47 -7.34
CA LEU A 7 16.81 -18.86 -6.64
C LEU A 7 17.41 -17.68 -7.41
N TRP A 8 17.51 -17.78 -8.73
CA TRP A 8 17.97 -16.69 -9.60
C TRP A 8 17.02 -15.48 -9.59
N LYS A 9 15.71 -15.69 -9.74
CA LYS A 9 14.73 -14.60 -9.60
C LYS A 9 14.82 -13.90 -8.23
N ARG A 10 14.98 -14.69 -7.17
CA ARG A 10 15.09 -14.23 -5.78
C ARG A 10 16.34 -13.40 -5.49
N HIS A 11 17.48 -13.72 -6.09
CA HIS A 11 18.76 -13.06 -5.77
C HIS A 11 19.15 -11.98 -6.79
N VAL A 12 18.70 -12.10 -8.04
CA VAL A 12 19.13 -11.23 -9.14
C VAL A 12 18.04 -10.27 -9.60
N ARG A 13 16.75 -10.64 -9.48
CA ARG A 13 15.63 -9.79 -9.94
C ARG A 13 14.88 -9.03 -8.85
N GLY A 14 14.97 -9.45 -7.58
CA GLY A 14 14.17 -8.84 -6.52
C GLY A 14 12.66 -9.02 -6.72
N GLU A 15 12.23 -10.16 -7.28
CA GLU A 15 10.80 -10.54 -7.36
C GLU A 15 10.43 -11.41 -6.12
N PRO A 16 9.44 -11.01 -5.29
CA PRO A 16 9.00 -11.82 -4.16
C PRO A 16 8.17 -13.03 -4.62
N ASP A 17 8.03 -14.04 -3.75
CA ASP A 17 7.11 -15.17 -3.98
C ASP A 17 5.63 -14.75 -3.84
N GLY A 18 5.38 -13.64 -3.14
CA GLY A 18 4.06 -13.07 -2.96
C GLY A 18 4.06 -11.70 -2.30
N TYR A 19 2.88 -11.12 -2.22
CA TYR A 19 2.64 -9.78 -1.70
C TYR A 19 1.63 -9.82 -0.56
N ARG A 20 1.77 -8.89 0.38
CA ARG A 20 0.87 -8.73 1.52
C ARG A 20 0.71 -7.26 1.86
N ALA A 21 -0.44 -6.85 2.37
CA ALA A 21 -0.64 -5.51 2.93
C ALA A 21 -1.07 -5.55 4.40
N TYR A 22 -0.61 -4.53 5.13
CA TYR A 22 -1.19 -4.06 6.38
C TYR A 22 -1.54 -2.59 6.18
N VAL A 23 -2.81 -2.24 6.31
CA VAL A 23 -3.31 -0.88 6.14
C VAL A 23 -4.02 -0.48 7.42
N SER A 24 -3.62 0.63 8.03
CA SER A 24 -4.26 1.15 9.25
C SER A 24 -4.90 2.49 8.92
N LEU A 25 -6.23 2.57 9.03
CA LEU A 25 -7.04 3.71 8.61
C LEU A 25 -7.67 4.39 9.84
N PRO A 26 -7.36 5.66 10.12
CA PRO A 26 -8.05 6.41 11.17
C PRO A 26 -9.47 6.79 10.74
N THR A 27 -10.42 6.81 11.68
CA THR A 27 -11.86 7.07 11.39
C THR A 27 -12.39 8.37 11.97
N GLU A 28 -11.60 9.13 12.74
CA GLU A 28 -12.06 10.26 13.56
C GLU A 28 -12.71 11.39 12.73
N ASP A 29 -12.27 11.59 11.48
CA ASP A 29 -12.71 12.68 10.60
C ASP A 29 -13.26 12.17 9.24
N ARG A 30 -13.76 10.93 9.18
CA ARG A 30 -14.16 10.28 7.94
C ARG A 30 -15.50 9.57 8.04
N SER A 31 -16.25 9.58 6.93
CA SER A 31 -17.47 8.79 6.85
C SER A 31 -17.14 7.30 6.71
N PHE A 32 -18.03 6.46 7.21
CA PHE A 32 -17.89 5.01 7.07
C PHE A 32 -17.83 4.58 5.60
N GLY A 33 -18.62 5.22 4.72
CA GLY A 33 -18.65 4.92 3.29
C GLY A 33 -17.31 5.17 2.60
N GLU A 34 -16.66 6.31 2.87
CA GLU A 34 -15.35 6.61 2.28
C GLU A 34 -14.27 5.62 2.69
N ILE A 35 -14.30 5.15 3.94
CA ILE A 35 -13.37 4.14 4.45
C ILE A 35 -13.67 2.77 3.85
N HIS A 36 -14.95 2.41 3.74
CA HIS A 36 -15.38 1.18 3.09
C HIS A 36 -14.91 1.13 1.64
N ASP A 37 -15.12 2.19 0.86
CA ASP A 37 -14.70 2.26 -0.55
C ASP A 37 -13.18 2.10 -0.71
N CYS A 38 -12.39 2.62 0.24
CA CYS A 38 -10.94 2.43 0.23
C CYS A 38 -10.56 0.96 0.53
N ILE A 39 -11.25 0.31 1.46
CA ILE A 39 -11.03 -1.09 1.82
C ILE A 39 -11.43 -2.02 0.68
N GLU A 40 -12.58 -1.80 0.03
CA GLU A 40 -13.08 -2.61 -1.08
C GLU A 40 -12.09 -2.62 -2.26
N ARG A 41 -11.46 -1.48 -2.57
CA ARG A 41 -10.44 -1.42 -3.62
C ARG A 41 -9.16 -2.17 -3.24
N LEU A 42 -8.75 -2.10 -1.97
CA LEU A 42 -7.63 -2.90 -1.47
C LEU A 42 -7.97 -4.40 -1.54
N GLU A 43 -9.20 -4.77 -1.20
CA GLU A 43 -9.66 -6.15 -1.27
C GLU A 43 -9.55 -6.71 -2.70
N TYR A 44 -9.94 -5.93 -3.71
CA TYR A 44 -9.79 -6.32 -5.12
C TYR A 44 -8.32 -6.60 -5.49
N ALA A 45 -7.39 -5.73 -5.08
CA ALA A 45 -5.96 -5.91 -5.35
C ALA A 45 -5.35 -7.16 -4.69
N PHE A 46 -6.00 -7.68 -3.63
CA PHE A 46 -5.59 -8.88 -2.91
C PHE A 46 -6.55 -10.06 -3.12
N GLU A 47 -7.29 -10.11 -4.24
CA GLU A 47 -8.22 -11.19 -4.59
C GLU A 47 -9.26 -11.54 -3.51
N GLY A 48 -9.79 -10.56 -2.77
CA GLY A 48 -10.76 -10.84 -1.70
C GLY A 48 -10.15 -11.29 -0.37
N ARG A 49 -8.81 -11.32 -0.26
CA ARG A 49 -8.13 -11.89 0.91
C ARG A 49 -7.72 -10.82 1.91
N LEU A 50 -8.69 -10.06 2.40
CA LEU A 50 -8.47 -8.93 3.29
C LEU A 50 -9.32 -9.06 4.55
N ASP A 51 -8.67 -9.21 5.70
CA ASP A 51 -9.34 -9.18 7.00
C ASP A 51 -9.39 -7.76 7.54
N VAL A 52 -10.54 -7.33 8.06
CA VAL A 52 -10.72 -6.01 8.67
C VAL A 52 -10.96 -6.13 10.18
N TYR A 53 -10.19 -5.39 10.95
CA TYR A 53 -10.21 -5.39 12.40
C TYR A 53 -10.52 -3.99 12.94
N ALA A 54 -11.45 -3.89 13.88
CA ALA A 54 -11.70 -2.66 14.60
C ALA A 54 -10.50 -2.30 15.51
N ARG A 55 -10.21 -1.00 15.61
CA ARG A 55 -9.20 -0.41 16.50
C ARG A 55 -9.82 0.75 17.25
N THR A 56 -9.23 1.14 18.39
CA THR A 56 -9.73 2.23 19.24
C THR A 56 -9.94 3.56 18.50
N ARG A 57 -9.14 3.83 17.46
CA ARG A 57 -9.19 5.07 16.66
C ARG A 57 -9.37 4.83 15.16
N GLY A 58 -9.85 3.65 14.79
CA GLY A 58 -10.14 3.36 13.40
C GLY A 58 -10.22 1.88 13.07
N VAL A 59 -9.71 1.51 11.90
CA VAL A 59 -9.73 0.13 11.41
C VAL A 59 -8.37 -0.27 10.86
N ALA A 60 -8.05 -1.56 10.94
CA ALA A 60 -6.88 -2.14 10.30
C ALA A 60 -7.33 -3.21 9.32
N ALA A 61 -6.91 -3.09 8.06
CA ALA A 61 -7.11 -4.10 7.04
C ALA A 61 -5.79 -4.85 6.81
N VAL A 62 -5.83 -6.17 6.86
CA VAL A 62 -4.64 -7.02 6.74
C VAL A 62 -4.92 -8.08 5.70
N SER A 63 -4.06 -8.16 4.69
CA SER A 63 -4.22 -9.21 3.68
C SER A 63 -3.53 -10.50 4.10
N ASP A 64 -4.01 -11.62 3.57
CA ASP A 64 -3.18 -12.81 3.43
C ASP A 64 -2.13 -12.61 2.31
N PRO A 65 -1.06 -13.42 2.29
CA PRO A 65 -0.12 -13.42 1.18
C PRO A 65 -0.79 -13.89 -0.12
N VAL A 66 -0.79 -13.03 -1.13
CA VAL A 66 -1.21 -13.36 -2.50
C VAL A 66 0.04 -13.67 -3.34
N SER A 67 -0.05 -14.66 -4.22
CA SER A 67 1.10 -15.03 -5.05
C SER A 67 1.45 -13.91 -6.03
N ALA A 68 2.73 -13.81 -6.42
CA ALA A 68 3.16 -12.75 -7.34
C ALA A 68 2.48 -12.81 -8.73
N ALA A 69 1.91 -13.96 -9.12
CA ALA A 69 1.18 -14.11 -10.38
C ALA A 69 -0.27 -13.61 -10.30
N GLN A 70 -0.80 -13.45 -9.09
CA GLN A 70 -2.19 -13.09 -8.82
C GLN A 70 -2.34 -11.67 -8.28
N PHE A 71 -1.26 -11.12 -7.75
CA PHE A 71 -1.25 -9.76 -7.24
C PHE A 71 -1.38 -8.76 -8.39
N ASP A 72 -2.46 -8.00 -8.38
CA ASP A 72 -2.69 -6.90 -9.30
C ASP A 72 -2.04 -5.63 -8.75
N GLY A 73 -0.80 -5.38 -9.20
CA GLY A 73 -0.03 -4.22 -8.77
C GLY A 73 -0.63 -2.88 -9.20
N ASP A 74 -1.28 -2.83 -10.37
CA ASP A 74 -1.87 -1.60 -10.89
C ASP A 74 -3.16 -1.26 -10.11
N ALA A 75 -3.98 -2.27 -9.80
CA ALA A 75 -5.12 -2.08 -8.92
C ALA A 75 -4.68 -1.68 -7.51
N PHE A 76 -3.58 -2.25 -7.00
CA PHE A 76 -3.03 -1.87 -5.70
C PHE A 76 -2.60 -0.40 -5.68
N GLU A 77 -1.82 0.06 -6.67
CA GLU A 77 -1.38 1.46 -6.72
C GLU A 77 -2.58 2.41 -6.89
N SER A 78 -3.55 2.05 -7.73
CA SER A 78 -4.81 2.81 -7.88
C SER A 78 -5.59 2.92 -6.57
N ALA A 79 -5.60 1.85 -5.75
CA ALA A 79 -6.21 1.87 -4.43
C ALA A 79 -5.45 2.80 -3.48
N LEU A 80 -4.11 2.83 -3.54
CA LEU A 80 -3.29 3.72 -2.72
C LEU A 80 -3.44 5.19 -3.12
N GLU A 81 -3.52 5.51 -4.40
CA GLU A 81 -3.80 6.87 -4.89
C GLU A 81 -5.15 7.37 -4.37
N ARG A 82 -6.19 6.52 -4.44
CA ARG A 82 -7.50 6.88 -3.89
C ARG A 82 -7.45 7.11 -2.39
N LEU A 83 -6.71 6.25 -1.68
CA LEU A 83 -6.50 6.38 -0.24
C LEU A 83 -5.76 7.69 0.07
N GLU A 84 -4.75 8.06 -0.71
CA GLU A 84 -4.11 9.37 -0.60
C GLU A 84 -5.08 10.52 -0.79
N SER A 85 -5.91 10.50 -1.83
CA SER A 85 -6.96 11.52 -2.00
C SER A 85 -8.00 11.51 -0.89
N CYS A 86 -8.27 10.35 -0.27
CA CYS A 86 -9.20 10.26 0.85
C CYS A 86 -8.65 10.95 2.10
N TYR A 87 -7.33 11.02 2.25
CA TYR A 87 -6.67 11.55 3.45
C TYR A 87 -5.92 12.86 3.24
N ASP A 88 -5.81 13.37 2.01
CA ASP A 88 -4.93 14.49 1.64
C ASP A 88 -5.13 15.77 2.47
N GLU A 89 -6.35 16.06 2.91
CA GLU A 89 -6.65 17.24 3.70
C GLU A 89 -6.17 17.13 5.16
N THR A 90 -6.05 15.92 5.70
CA THR A 90 -5.84 15.68 7.14
C THR A 90 -4.56 14.93 7.47
N HIS A 91 -4.11 14.06 6.56
CA HIS A 91 -2.99 13.15 6.76
C HIS A 91 -2.11 13.02 5.50
N SER A 92 -0.84 12.68 5.70
CA SER A 92 0.02 12.12 4.67
C SER A 92 -0.06 10.61 4.70
N VAL A 93 -0.18 9.94 3.56
CA VAL A 93 -0.10 8.48 3.54
C VAL A 93 1.36 8.06 3.56
N ALA A 94 1.77 7.41 4.64
CA ALA A 94 3.07 6.77 4.74
C ALA A 94 2.98 5.35 4.16
N ARG A 95 3.89 5.03 3.25
CA ARG A 95 4.03 3.71 2.63
C ARG A 95 5.40 3.14 3.01
N LEU A 96 5.43 1.97 3.63
CA LEU A 96 6.67 1.24 3.91
C LEU A 96 6.64 -0.15 3.30
N GLU A 97 7.71 -0.51 2.62
CA GLU A 97 7.90 -1.84 2.06
C GLU A 97 8.85 -2.64 2.95
N LYS A 98 8.48 -3.88 3.26
CA LYS A 98 9.30 -4.79 4.07
C LYS A 98 9.39 -6.16 3.41
N TRP A 99 10.61 -6.62 3.22
CA TRP A 99 10.88 -7.99 2.79
C TRP A 99 10.89 -8.91 4.02
N ARG A 100 10.00 -9.90 4.05
CA ARG A 100 9.90 -10.85 5.17
C ARG A 100 9.75 -12.28 4.69
N ARG A 101 10.14 -13.23 5.54
CA ARG A 101 9.75 -14.63 5.37
C ARG A 101 8.41 -14.88 6.06
N PHE A 102 7.49 -15.54 5.36
CA PHE A 102 6.19 -15.96 5.88
C PHE A 102 5.92 -17.37 5.33
N ASP A 103 5.69 -18.34 6.22
CA ASP A 103 5.52 -19.77 5.88
C ASP A 103 6.54 -20.30 4.87
N GLY A 104 7.82 -19.96 5.09
CA GLY A 104 8.94 -20.39 4.23
C GLY A 104 9.06 -19.67 2.89
N ARG A 105 8.11 -18.79 2.53
CA ARG A 105 8.11 -17.97 1.30
C ARG A 105 8.67 -16.58 1.57
N LEU A 106 9.31 -15.98 0.57
CA LEU A 106 9.78 -14.59 0.64
C LEU A 106 8.65 -13.66 0.15
N VAL A 107 8.09 -12.86 1.06
CA VAL A 107 6.94 -11.99 0.79
C VAL A 107 7.37 -10.53 0.89
N LYS A 108 6.92 -9.71 -0.06
CA LYS A 108 7.00 -8.25 0.04
C LYS A 108 5.74 -7.75 0.74
N SER A 109 5.92 -7.18 1.93
CA SER A 109 4.83 -6.68 2.77
C SER A 109 4.78 -5.16 2.71
N TYR A 110 3.64 -4.62 2.29
CA TYR A 110 3.31 -3.21 2.33
C TYR A 110 2.70 -2.85 3.68
N VAL A 111 3.14 -1.75 4.25
CA VAL A 111 2.58 -1.12 5.45
C VAL A 111 2.14 0.27 5.06
N VAL A 112 0.83 0.53 5.12
CA VAL A 112 0.23 1.79 4.68
C VAL A 112 -0.52 2.41 5.84
N VAL A 113 -0.15 3.65 6.19
CA VAL A 113 -0.72 4.35 7.34
C VAL A 113 -0.88 5.83 7.01
N PRO A 114 -2.09 6.40 7.00
CA PRO A 114 -2.28 7.84 7.08
C PRO A 114 -1.70 8.37 8.39
N VAL A 115 -0.72 9.25 8.29
CA VAL A 115 -0.03 9.91 9.40
C VAL A 115 -0.33 11.40 9.40
N LYS A 116 -0.70 11.94 10.55
CA LYS A 116 -0.91 13.37 10.69
C LYS A 116 0.43 14.08 10.46
N PRO A 117 0.52 15.05 9.54
CA PRO A 117 1.78 15.72 9.27
C PRO A 117 2.21 16.53 10.50
N LEU A 118 3.52 16.54 10.77
CA LEU A 118 4.08 17.31 11.88
C LEU A 118 3.98 18.83 11.67
N PHE A 119 3.86 19.25 10.41
CA PHE A 119 3.71 20.64 10.01
C PHE A 119 2.51 20.80 9.08
N PRO A 120 1.82 21.96 9.10
CA PRO A 120 0.76 22.26 8.15
C PRO A 120 1.27 22.12 6.71
N ARG A 121 0.47 21.50 5.83
CA ARG A 121 0.78 21.42 4.40
C ARG A 121 0.58 22.79 3.76
N ASN A 122 1.63 23.37 3.17
CA ASN A 122 1.50 24.52 2.27
C ASN A 122 0.88 24.03 0.96
N ARG A 123 -0.33 24.49 0.64
CA ARG A 123 -1.11 24.09 -0.56
C ARG A 123 -0.52 24.61 -1.89
N THR A 124 0.77 24.93 -1.96
CA THR A 124 1.38 25.76 -3.03
C THR A 124 2.58 25.11 -3.74
N ASP A 125 2.81 23.80 -3.58
CA ASP A 125 3.99 23.14 -4.18
C ASP A 125 3.68 22.26 -5.42
N ASP A 126 2.46 22.38 -5.98
CA ASP A 126 2.10 21.81 -7.30
C ASP A 126 2.35 22.80 -8.45
N ALA A 127 3.50 23.48 -8.43
CA ALA A 127 4.01 24.13 -9.64
C ALA A 127 4.95 23.15 -10.35
N PRO A 128 4.72 22.82 -11.64
CA PRO A 128 5.59 21.91 -12.36
C PRO A 128 6.99 22.51 -12.42
N ARG A 129 7.99 21.77 -11.91
CA ARG A 129 9.41 22.13 -12.02
C ARG A 129 9.77 22.19 -13.51
N VAL A 130 9.75 23.39 -14.08
CA VAL A 130 10.29 23.66 -15.40
C VAL A 130 11.79 23.34 -15.34
N ARG A 131 12.21 22.28 -16.04
CA ARG A 131 13.62 21.99 -16.30
C ARG A 131 14.20 23.17 -17.06
N ALA A 132 15.06 23.96 -16.40
CA ALA A 132 15.93 24.88 -17.10
C ALA A 132 16.92 24.06 -17.94
N THR A 133 16.76 24.08 -19.26
CA THR A 133 17.82 23.74 -20.21
C THR A 133 18.92 24.79 -20.08
N ALA A 134 20.12 24.33 -19.73
CA ALA A 134 21.33 25.15 -19.81
C ALA A 134 21.80 25.20 -21.27
N GLU A 135 21.97 26.42 -21.79
CA GLU A 135 22.79 26.70 -22.97
C GLU A 135 24.27 26.81 -22.60
#